data_AF-A0A416MN93-F1
#
_entry.id   AF-A0A416MN93-F1
#
_cell.length_a   1.000
_cell.length_b   1.000
_cell.length_c   1.000
_cell.angle_alpha   90.00
_cell.angle_beta   90.00
_cell.angle_gamma   90.00
#
_symmetry.space_group_name_H-M   'P 1'
#
loop_
_entity.id
_entity.type
_entity.pdbx_description
1 polymer ?
#
loop_
_entity_poly.entity_id
_entity_poly.type
_entity_poly.pdbx_seq_one_letter_code
_entity_poly.pdbx_strand_id
1 'polypeptide(L)'
;MSRLTETDSQGNWALSGVAWKSLYAGQIITDEMWEKIYGALWKLMEYENTGFSPDQISDMCDEKCEELEKAKMHWIPVSDQIPDVEDLHDISIDHCTGYLVQTRSGGMMIAHYIRVFGDAYFECRTLPVRDVVAWMPLPEPYRRNGGKRL
;
A
#
# COMPACT_ATOMS: atom_id res chain seq x y z
N MET A 1 6.56 15.31 2.97
CA MET A 1 7.04 16.31 3.95
C MET A 1 8.52 16.52 3.73
N SER A 2 8.98 17.77 3.66
CA SER A 2 10.43 18.07 3.64
C SER A 2 11.00 17.94 5.05
N ARG A 3 12.16 17.29 5.17
CA ARG A 3 12.83 17.08 6.46
C ARG A 3 13.27 18.44 7.03
N LEU A 4 12.98 18.71 8.30
CA LEU A 4 13.42 19.94 8.99
C LEU A 4 14.91 19.93 9.30
N THR A 5 15.54 18.76 9.22
CA THR A 5 16.91 18.51 9.65
C THR A 5 17.79 18.11 8.49
N GLU A 6 19.02 18.61 8.47
CA GLU A 6 20.06 18.22 7.52
C GLU A 6 21.30 17.75 8.27
N THR A 7 22.03 16.81 7.67
CA THR A 7 23.28 16.28 8.21
C THR A 7 24.37 16.50 7.18
N ASP A 8 25.49 17.09 7.59
CA ASP A 8 26.64 17.27 6.70
C ASP A 8 27.46 15.98 6.55
N SER A 9 28.45 16.01 5.65
CA SER A 9 29.33 14.86 5.40
C SER A 9 30.22 14.48 6.59
N GLN A 10 30.28 15.32 7.63
CA GLN A 10 31.03 15.09 8.86
C GLN A 10 30.14 14.60 10.00
N GLY A 11 28.83 14.42 9.77
CA GLY A 11 27.87 13.96 10.76
C GLY A 11 27.31 15.05 11.66
N ASN A 12 27.61 16.33 11.39
CA ASN A 12 26.99 17.42 12.13
C ASN A 12 25.54 17.61 11.66
N TRP A 13 24.64 17.81 12.62
CA TRP A 13 23.21 17.98 12.36
C TRP A 13 22.78 19.42 12.54
N ALA A 14 22.08 20.02 11.57
CA ALA A 14 21.52 21.36 11.68
C ALA A 14 20.05 21.43 11.22
N LEU A 15 19.41 22.56 11.50
CA LEU A 15 18.12 22.90 10.90
C LEU A 15 18.33 23.18 9.42
N SER A 16 17.46 22.64 8.56
CA SER A 16 17.65 22.78 7.13
C SER A 16 17.63 24.23 6.68
N GLY A 17 18.67 24.61 5.93
CA GLY A 17 18.89 25.99 5.52
C GLY A 17 19.51 26.90 6.59
N VAL A 18 19.93 26.35 7.73
CA VAL A 18 20.75 27.06 8.73
C VAL A 18 22.09 26.33 8.84
N ALA A 19 23.18 27.03 8.53
CA ALA A 19 24.51 26.43 8.64
C ALA A 19 24.80 26.01 10.08
N TRP A 20 25.30 24.79 10.28
CA TRP A 20 25.61 24.25 11.61
C TRP A 20 26.45 25.20 12.47
N LYS A 21 27.46 25.85 11.89
CA LYS A 21 28.34 26.80 12.58
C LYS A 21 27.63 28.06 13.08
N SER A 22 26.50 28.42 12.49
CA SER A 22 25.69 29.57 12.91
C SER A 22 24.95 29.32 14.22
N LEU A 23 24.89 28.07 14.70
CA LEU A 23 24.28 27.69 15.98
C LEU A 23 25.26 27.78 17.17
N TYR A 24 26.49 28.24 16.96
CA TYR A 24 27.47 28.37 18.05
C TYR A 24 27.10 29.49 19.03
N ALA A 25 27.45 29.28 20.31
CA ALA A 25 27.26 30.27 21.34
C ALA A 25 27.97 31.59 20.96
N GLY A 26 27.25 32.71 21.10
CA GLY A 26 27.73 34.04 20.74
C GLY A 26 27.48 34.45 19.28
N GLN A 27 26.86 33.60 18.45
CA GLN A 27 26.37 34.01 17.13
C GLN A 27 25.11 34.87 17.25
N ILE A 28 24.97 35.86 16.35
CA ILE A 28 23.78 36.70 16.26
C ILE A 28 22.73 35.97 15.43
N ILE A 29 21.53 35.82 15.96
CA ILE A 29 20.38 35.32 15.21
C ILE A 29 19.95 36.42 14.23
N THR A 30 20.16 36.19 12.93
CA THR A 30 19.65 37.06 11.87
C THR A 30 18.15 36.84 11.67
N ASP A 31 17.47 37.79 11.02
CA ASP A 31 16.02 37.67 10.74
C ASP A 31 15.67 36.39 9.97
N GLU A 32 16.46 36.03 8.95
CA GLU A 32 16.28 34.79 8.17
C GLU A 32 16.44 33.53 9.05
N MET A 33 17.41 33.55 9.96
CA MET A 33 17.65 32.45 10.89
C MET A 33 16.53 32.35 11.93
N TRP A 34 16.02 33.50 12.40
CA TRP A 34 14.88 33.57 13.31
C TRP A 34 13.63 32.96 12.68
N GLU A 35 13.30 33.28 11.43
CA GLU A 35 12.15 32.73 10.72
C GLU A 35 12.22 31.20 10.63
N LYS A 36 13.40 30.67 10.30
CA LYS A 36 13.64 29.21 10.22
C LYS A 36 13.50 28.56 11.58
N ILE A 37 14.14 29.11 12.61
CA ILE A 37 14.07 28.59 13.99
C ILE A 37 12.61 28.61 14.48
N TYR A 38 11.91 29.72 14.28
CA TYR A 38 10.52 29.86 14.70
C TYR A 38 9.60 28.90 13.95
N GLY A 39 9.78 28.72 12.64
CA GLY A 39 9.04 27.73 11.86
C GLY A 39 9.29 26.29 12.31
N ALA A 40 10.50 25.97 12.77
CA ALA A 40 10.82 24.66 13.34
C ALA A 40 10.14 24.44 14.70
N LEU A 41 10.19 25.46 15.58
CA LEU A 41 9.50 25.44 16.87
C LEU A 41 7.98 25.31 16.71
N TRP A 42 7.40 26.00 15.72
CA TRP A 42 5.98 25.89 15.42
C TRP A 42 5.57 24.46 15.09
N LYS A 43 6.34 23.78 14.22
CA LYS A 43 6.08 22.39 13.86
C LYS A 43 6.30 21.42 15.01
N LEU A 44 7.29 21.69 15.87
CA LEU A 44 7.50 20.91 17.09
C LEU A 44 6.30 21.05 18.03
N MET A 45 5.79 22.27 18.20
CA MET A 45 4.59 22.54 18.99
C MET A 45 3.34 21.88 18.39
N GLU A 46 3.16 21.90 17.06
CA GLU A 46 2.09 21.15 16.40
C GLU A 46 2.18 19.65 16.68
N TYR A 47 3.39 19.09 16.63
CA TYR A 47 3.65 17.70 16.99
C TYR A 47 3.33 17.42 18.46
N GLU A 48 3.80 18.24 19.40
CA GLU A 48 3.53 18.09 20.83
C GLU A 48 2.03 18.19 21.15
N ASN A 49 1.31 19.07 20.46
CA ASN A 49 -0.14 19.22 20.57
C ASN A 49 -0.92 17.97 20.11
N THR A 50 -0.31 17.07 19.34
CA THR A 50 -0.94 15.78 19.03
C THR A 50 -1.03 14.87 20.26
N GLY A 51 -0.21 15.11 21.29
CA GLY A 51 -0.14 14.30 22.51
C GLY A 51 0.53 12.94 22.34
N PHE A 52 1.07 12.64 21.16
CA PHE A 52 1.75 11.37 20.88
C PHE A 52 3.26 11.49 21.04
N SER A 53 3.88 10.49 21.68
CA SER A 53 5.34 10.33 21.69
C SER A 53 5.85 9.82 20.32
N PRO A 54 7.14 10.00 20.01
CA PRO A 54 7.68 9.57 18.72
C PRO A 54 7.54 8.06 18.52
N ASP A 55 7.72 7.29 19.60
CA ASP A 55 7.58 5.84 19.62
C ASP A 55 6.15 5.42 19.27
N GLN A 56 5.14 6.06 19.88
CA GLN A 56 3.73 5.79 19.55
C GLN A 56 3.40 6.09 18.08
N ILE A 57 3.98 7.15 17.51
CA ILE A 57 3.81 7.43 16.07
C ILE A 57 4.48 6.35 15.21
N SER A 58 5.66 5.88 15.62
CA SER A 58 6.36 4.79 14.94
C SER A 58 5.53 3.51 14.96
N ASP A 59 5.06 3.09 16.14
CA ASP A 59 4.27 1.88 16.32
C ASP A 59 2.97 1.94 15.50
N MET A 60 2.27 3.07 15.53
CA MET A 60 1.08 3.28 14.70
C MET A 60 1.39 3.23 13.19
N CYS A 61 2.58 3.69 12.78
CA CYS A 61 3.00 3.60 11.39
C CYS A 61 3.31 2.16 11.00
N ASP A 62 3.96 1.40 11.88
CA ASP A 62 4.31 0.01 11.64
C ASP A 62 3.06 -0.86 11.60
N GLU A 63 2.10 -0.66 12.52
CA GLU A 63 0.80 -1.33 12.50
C GLU A 63 0.02 -1.03 11.21
N LYS A 64 -0.05 0.26 10.81
CA LYS A 64 -0.70 0.64 9.54
C LYS A 64 0.06 0.14 8.32
N CYS A 65 1.39 0.06 8.37
CA CYS A 65 2.19 -0.48 7.28
C CYS A 65 1.99 -1.99 7.16
N GLU A 66 1.93 -2.72 8.27
CA GLU A 66 1.57 -4.13 8.28
C GLU A 66 0.14 -4.36 7.78
N GLU A 67 -0.82 -3.52 8.19
CA GLU A 67 -2.18 -3.59 7.65
C GLU A 67 -2.21 -3.24 6.16
N LEU A 68 -1.43 -2.27 5.70
CA LEU A 68 -1.26 -1.96 4.28
C LEU A 68 -0.51 -3.06 3.53
N GLU A 69 0.38 -3.82 4.16
CA GLU A 69 1.06 -4.96 3.55
C GLU A 69 0.18 -6.20 3.52
N LYS A 70 -0.63 -6.43 4.56
CA LYS A 70 -1.72 -7.42 4.57
C LYS A 70 -2.80 -7.04 3.55
N ALA A 71 -3.10 -5.75 3.42
CA ALA A 71 -4.05 -5.19 2.46
C ALA A 71 -3.43 -4.90 1.09
N LYS A 72 -2.10 -5.01 0.91
CA LYS A 72 -1.46 -5.31 -0.37
C LYS A 72 -1.75 -6.77 -0.66
N MET A 73 -3.03 -7.04 -0.90
CA MET A 73 -3.54 -7.78 -2.03
C MET A 73 -2.42 -8.58 -2.72
N HIS A 74 -2.12 -9.76 -2.17
CA HIS A 74 -1.01 -10.60 -2.64
C HIS A 74 -1.38 -11.11 -4.04
N TRP A 75 -0.98 -10.36 -5.05
CA TRP A 75 -1.09 -10.76 -6.44
C TRP A 75 -0.24 -12.01 -6.63
N ILE A 76 -0.90 -13.08 -7.05
CA ILE A 76 -0.29 -14.35 -7.39
C ILE A 76 -0.07 -14.33 -8.90
N PRO A 77 1.19 -14.31 -9.38
CA PRO A 77 1.47 -14.43 -10.80
C PRO A 77 0.91 -15.75 -11.33
N VAL A 78 0.26 -15.72 -12.49
CA VAL A 78 -0.28 -16.94 -13.13
C VAL A 78 0.83 -17.96 -13.42
N SER A 79 2.06 -17.50 -13.62
CA SER A 79 3.25 -18.34 -13.79
C SER A 79 3.61 -19.15 -12.54
N ASP A 80 3.28 -18.62 -11.36
CA ASP A 80 3.74 -19.18 -10.09
C ASP A 80 2.68 -20.14 -9.56
N GLN A 81 1.42 -19.73 -9.61
CA GLN A 81 0.29 -20.53 -9.19
C GLN A 81 -0.97 -20.09 -9.94
N ILE A 82 -1.80 -21.06 -10.31
CA ILE A 82 -3.15 -20.86 -10.83
C ILE A 82 -4.19 -21.21 -9.75
N PRO A 83 -5.39 -20.60 -9.76
CA PRO A 83 -6.43 -20.94 -8.82
C PRO A 83 -6.82 -22.42 -8.92
N ASP A 84 -7.24 -23.01 -7.81
CA ASP A 84 -7.79 -24.37 -7.82
C ASP A 84 -9.15 -24.37 -8.52
N VAL A 85 -9.42 -25.44 -9.27
CA VAL A 85 -10.60 -25.53 -10.16
C VAL A 85 -11.61 -26.48 -9.55
N GLU A 86 -12.86 -26.03 -9.40
CA GLU A 86 -13.99 -26.95 -9.28
C GLU A 86 -14.26 -27.53 -10.67
N ASP A 87 -14.14 -28.85 -10.85
CA ASP A 87 -14.46 -29.56 -12.09
C ASP A 87 -15.97 -29.46 -12.39
N LEU A 88 -16.38 -28.31 -12.94
CA LEU A 88 -17.77 -28.04 -13.27
C LEU A 88 -18.09 -28.71 -14.62
N HIS A 89 -18.77 -29.86 -14.54
CA HIS A 89 -19.34 -30.53 -15.72
C HIS A 89 -20.61 -29.83 -16.22
N ASP A 90 -21.21 -28.96 -15.41
CA ASP A 90 -22.44 -28.25 -15.76
C ASP A 90 -22.60 -27.00 -14.86
N ILE A 91 -23.19 -25.94 -15.41
CA ILE A 91 -23.79 -24.76 -14.74
C ILE A 91 -22.98 -23.45 -14.64
N SER A 92 -23.64 -22.39 -15.15
CA SER A 92 -23.57 -20.94 -14.87
C SER A 92 -22.42 -20.37 -14.02
N ILE A 93 -21.74 -19.37 -14.60
CA ILE A 93 -20.71 -18.50 -13.98
C ILE A 93 -21.18 -17.91 -12.62
N ASP A 94 -22.49 -17.75 -12.40
CA ASP A 94 -23.06 -17.23 -11.14
C ASP A 94 -22.75 -18.08 -9.90
N HIS A 95 -22.29 -19.32 -10.10
CA HIS A 95 -21.91 -20.24 -9.03
C HIS A 95 -20.39 -20.36 -8.84
N CYS A 96 -19.58 -19.75 -9.72
CA CYS A 96 -18.13 -19.86 -9.67
C CYS A 96 -17.49 -18.86 -8.69
N THR A 97 -16.37 -19.25 -8.06
CA THR A 97 -15.54 -18.34 -7.27
C THR A 97 -14.93 -17.26 -8.18
N GLY A 98 -15.14 -15.99 -7.83
CA GLY A 98 -14.58 -14.85 -8.56
C GLY A 98 -13.22 -14.43 -8.00
N TYR A 99 -12.33 -14.03 -8.89
CA TYR A 99 -10.99 -13.53 -8.60
C TYR A 99 -10.81 -12.14 -9.21
N LEU A 100 -10.02 -11.30 -8.54
CA LEU A 100 -9.51 -10.08 -9.18
C LEU A 100 -8.33 -10.47 -10.05
N VAL A 101 -8.35 -10.09 -11.32
CA VAL A 101 -7.31 -10.42 -12.30
C VAL A 101 -6.71 -9.16 -12.90
N GLN A 102 -5.42 -9.22 -13.20
CA GLN A 102 -4.69 -8.19 -13.92
C GLN A 102 -4.29 -8.69 -15.31
N THR A 103 -4.57 -7.92 -16.35
CA THR A 103 -4.18 -8.21 -17.73
C THR A 103 -2.78 -7.68 -18.02
N ARG A 104 -2.14 -8.20 -19.07
CA ARG A 104 -0.83 -7.73 -19.54
C ARG A 104 -0.83 -6.24 -19.92
N SER A 105 -1.97 -5.71 -20.36
CA SER A 105 -2.14 -4.28 -20.65
C SER A 105 -2.27 -3.40 -19.40
N GLY A 106 -2.27 -4.00 -18.21
CA GLY A 106 -2.43 -3.31 -16.92
C GLY A 106 -3.89 -3.12 -16.51
N GLY A 107 -4.86 -3.63 -17.28
CA GLY A 107 -6.28 -3.61 -16.93
C GLY A 107 -6.57 -4.53 -15.75
N MET A 108 -7.57 -4.18 -14.94
CA MET A 108 -8.03 -4.99 -13.81
C MET A 108 -9.52 -5.29 -13.95
N MET A 109 -9.91 -6.54 -13.71
CA MET A 109 -11.32 -6.96 -13.74
C MET A 109 -11.58 -8.14 -12.82
N ILE A 110 -12.86 -8.47 -12.62
CA ILE A 110 -13.25 -9.71 -11.95
C ILE A 110 -13.42 -10.78 -13.02
N ALA A 111 -12.80 -11.94 -12.81
CA ALA A 111 -12.93 -13.11 -13.68
C ALA A 111 -13.02 -14.40 -12.85
N HIS A 112 -13.53 -15.45 -13.45
CA HIS A 112 -13.68 -16.77 -12.86
C HIS A 112 -12.70 -17.72 -13.53
N TYR A 113 -11.99 -18.55 -12.76
CA TYR A 113 -11.10 -19.57 -13.33
C TYR A 113 -11.88 -20.88 -13.46
N ILE A 114 -12.10 -21.32 -14.71
CA ILE A 114 -12.94 -22.48 -15.03
C ILE A 114 -12.17 -23.47 -15.91
N ARG A 115 -12.59 -24.74 -15.90
CA ARG A 115 -12.09 -25.78 -16.80
C ARG A 115 -13.26 -26.37 -17.60
N VAL A 116 -13.18 -26.26 -18.93
CA VAL A 116 -14.21 -26.73 -19.85
C VAL A 116 -13.54 -27.64 -20.89
N PHE A 117 -14.03 -28.88 -21.04
CA PHE A 117 -13.46 -29.90 -21.95
C PHE A 117 -11.93 -30.12 -21.82
N GLY A 118 -11.38 -29.93 -20.61
CA GLY A 118 -9.96 -30.11 -20.33
C GLY A 118 -9.11 -28.84 -20.45
N ASP A 119 -9.65 -27.76 -21.02
CA ASP A 119 -8.98 -26.46 -21.13
C ASP A 119 -9.37 -25.57 -19.94
N ALA A 120 -8.37 -25.06 -19.22
CA ALA A 120 -8.58 -24.15 -18.09
C ALA A 120 -8.20 -22.71 -18.44
N TYR A 121 -9.08 -21.75 -18.15
CA TYR A 121 -8.88 -20.34 -18.45
C TYR A 121 -9.69 -19.42 -17.54
N PHE A 122 -9.31 -18.14 -17.50
CA PHE A 122 -10.12 -17.10 -16.86
C PHE A 122 -11.25 -16.67 -17.80
N GLU A 123 -12.48 -16.57 -17.29
CA GLU A 123 -13.65 -16.08 -18.03
C GLU A 123 -14.32 -14.91 -17.29
N CYS A 124 -14.73 -13.89 -18.05
CA CYS A 124 -15.55 -12.80 -17.54
C CYS A 124 -16.87 -12.73 -18.33
N ARG A 125 -17.97 -13.12 -17.67
CA ARG A 125 -19.37 -13.14 -18.14
C ARG A 125 -19.67 -13.94 -19.42
N THR A 126 -18.95 -13.70 -20.51
CA THR A 126 -19.21 -14.30 -21.83
C THR A 126 -17.97 -14.46 -22.72
N LEU A 127 -16.79 -14.00 -22.29
CA LEU A 127 -15.56 -14.12 -23.09
C LEU A 127 -14.36 -14.58 -22.25
N PRO A 128 -13.50 -15.44 -22.83
CA PRO A 128 -12.25 -15.85 -22.19
C PRO A 128 -11.25 -14.69 -22.13
N VAL A 129 -10.67 -14.48 -20.96
CA VAL A 129 -9.59 -13.52 -20.70
C VAL A 129 -8.26 -14.26 -20.76
N ARG A 130 -7.53 -14.11 -21.87
CA ARG A 130 -6.33 -14.90 -22.18
C ARG A 130 -5.02 -14.23 -21.77
N ASP A 131 -5.05 -12.95 -21.44
CA ASP A 131 -3.87 -12.14 -21.16
C ASP A 131 -3.69 -11.83 -19.66
N VAL A 132 -4.29 -12.64 -18.79
CA VAL A 132 -4.11 -12.52 -17.33
C VAL A 132 -2.67 -12.83 -16.94
N VAL A 133 -2.04 -11.91 -16.21
CA VAL A 133 -0.65 -12.03 -15.72
C VAL A 133 -0.59 -12.32 -14.22
N ALA A 134 -1.57 -11.86 -13.46
CA ALA A 134 -1.68 -12.10 -12.03
C ALA A 134 -3.15 -12.14 -11.59
N TRP A 135 -3.40 -12.82 -10.49
CA TRP A 135 -4.74 -12.92 -9.89
C TRP A 135 -4.65 -12.86 -8.38
N MET A 136 -5.79 -12.64 -7.74
CA MET A 136 -5.92 -12.82 -6.30
C MET A 136 -7.38 -13.07 -5.90
N PRO A 137 -7.63 -13.65 -4.71
CA PRO A 137 -8.97 -13.74 -4.15
C PRO A 137 -9.57 -12.34 -4.00
N LEU A 138 -10.88 -12.20 -4.23
CA LEU A 138 -11.54 -10.92 -4.00
C LEU A 138 -11.31 -10.41 -2.56
N PRO A 139 -11.17 -9.10 -2.32
CA PRO A 139 -11.19 -8.51 -0.98
C PRO A 139 -12.51 -8.80 -0.26
N GLU A 140 -12.50 -8.79 1.07
CA GLU A 140 -13.76 -8.59 1.80
C GLU A 140 -14.28 -7.17 1.54
N PRO A 141 -15.61 -6.96 1.39
CA PRO A 141 -16.73 -7.90 1.60
C PRO A 141 -17.14 -8.69 0.35
N TYR A 142 -16.36 -8.61 -0.74
CA TYR A 142 -16.72 -9.21 -2.03
C TYR A 142 -16.42 -10.71 -2.12
N ARG A 143 -15.72 -11.29 -1.12
CA ARG A 143 -15.63 -12.75 -0.97
C ARG A 143 -17.01 -13.32 -0.72
N ARG A 144 -17.42 -14.28 -1.54
CA ARG A 144 -18.64 -15.06 -1.28
C ARG A 144 -18.37 -15.95 -0.06
N ASN A 145 -18.84 -15.52 1.12
CA ASN A 145 -18.88 -16.39 2.29
C ASN A 145 -19.66 -17.66 1.91
N GLY A 146 -19.12 -18.84 2.23
CA GLY A 146 -19.78 -20.14 2.06
C GLY A 146 -21.04 -20.31 2.93
N GLY A 147 -21.75 -19.23 3.25
CA GLY A 147 -23.00 -19.20 3.97
C GLY A 147 -24.16 -19.52 3.04
N LYS A 148 -24.81 -20.65 3.34
CA LYS A 148 -26.14 -21.06 2.85
C LYS A 148 -27.06 -19.85 2.66
N ARG A 149 -27.63 -19.71 1.47
CA ARG A 149 -28.79 -18.82 1.26
C ARG A 149 -30.00 -19.42 1.99
N LEU A 150 -30.74 -18.54 2.68
CA LEU A 150 -32.12 -18.76 3.13
C LEU A 150 -33.02 -19.10 1.93
#